data_AF-A0A3N5IEZ3-F1
#
_entry.id   AF-A0A3N5IEZ3-F1
#
_cell.length_a   1.000
_cell.length_b   1.000
_cell.length_c   1.000
_cell.angle_alpha   90.00
_cell.angle_beta   90.00
_cell.angle_gamma   90.00
#
_symmetry.space_group_name_H-M   'P 1'
#
loop_
_entity.id
_entity.type
_entity.pdbx_description
1 polymer ?
#
loop_
_entity_poly.entity_id
_entity_poly.type
_entity_poly.pdbx_seq_one_letter_code
_entity_poly.pdbx_strand_id
1 'polypeptide(L)'
;MHKNSLIPSTDFNRTKMRRLVPLLFLVLILDWGCQGPELDLKDMVGILSKKLNILSRMHISLLRSVEAEKNAVMAETDAESQSFAEKSIKAADSVDRDRREIGGLMDKDHSNQELQLLQEFDGCWAEFRKTDQMLLDYAVKNHNLKAARLSFGPAREAVNRLEKALIGLTPVSSKNRAEERIPRLTCRALIAALKIHDLQAPHIAAADDLQMDTIEAAIKKHQEEIKDSLKTLKALGFRTERPTGRRPGSPSMIW
;
A
#
# COMPACT_ATOMS: atom_id res chain seq x y z
N MET A 1 -27.82 -101.62 -64.55
CA MET A 1 -26.73 -101.44 -63.55
C MET A 1 -26.27 -100.00 -63.60
N HIS A 2 -26.21 -99.39 -62.42
CA HIS A 2 -25.85 -98.01 -62.12
C HIS A 2 -24.56 -97.49 -62.79
N LYS A 3 -24.52 -96.20 -63.15
CA LYS A 3 -23.96 -95.15 -62.27
C LYS A 3 -24.19 -93.74 -62.82
N ASN A 4 -24.44 -92.85 -61.84
CA ASN A 4 -24.83 -91.46 -61.91
C ASN A 4 -23.64 -90.52 -62.14
N SER A 5 -23.96 -89.37 -62.78
CA SER A 5 -23.51 -87.99 -62.59
C SER A 5 -22.11 -87.70 -62.05
N LEU A 6 -21.42 -86.70 -62.63
CA LEU A 6 -20.68 -85.70 -61.85
C LEU A 6 -20.49 -84.39 -62.64
N ILE A 7 -20.98 -83.34 -62.00
CA ILE A 7 -20.94 -81.91 -62.33
C ILE A 7 -19.50 -81.38 -62.18
N PRO A 8 -19.00 -80.47 -63.03
CA PRO A 8 -17.69 -79.86 -62.82
C PRO A 8 -17.69 -78.95 -61.58
N SER A 9 -16.75 -79.24 -60.68
CA SER A 9 -16.55 -78.59 -59.39
C SER A 9 -15.99 -77.17 -59.51
N THR A 10 -16.75 -76.20 -59.02
CA THR A 10 -16.31 -74.84 -58.73
C THR A 10 -15.45 -74.82 -57.45
N ASP A 11 -14.21 -75.31 -57.51
CA ASP A 11 -13.34 -75.37 -56.31
C ASP A 11 -11.99 -74.64 -56.45
N PHE A 12 -11.71 -74.00 -57.59
CA PHE A 12 -10.44 -73.29 -57.78
C PHE A 12 -10.41 -71.86 -57.20
N ASN A 13 -11.57 -71.27 -56.86
CA ASN A 13 -11.67 -69.89 -56.36
C ASN A 13 -11.86 -69.73 -54.85
N ARG A 14 -12.16 -70.80 -54.09
CA ARG A 14 -12.38 -70.72 -52.62
C ARG A 14 -11.10 -70.57 -51.81
N THR A 15 -9.99 -71.12 -52.29
CA THR A 15 -8.71 -71.13 -51.55
C THR A 15 -7.91 -69.82 -51.67
N LYS A 16 -8.05 -69.09 -52.79
CA LYS A 16 -7.45 -67.74 -52.92
C LYS A 16 -8.21 -66.67 -52.13
N MET A 17 -9.55 -66.71 -52.09
CA MET A 17 -10.34 -65.76 -51.28
C MET A 17 -10.10 -65.93 -49.77
N ARG A 18 -9.91 -67.16 -49.28
CA ARG A 18 -9.74 -67.43 -47.85
C ARG A 18 -8.40 -66.96 -47.26
N ARG A 19 -7.39 -66.69 -48.10
CA ARG A 19 -6.10 -66.10 -47.71
C ARG A 19 -6.06 -64.57 -47.85
N LEU A 20 -6.95 -63.99 -48.67
CA LEU A 20 -7.05 -62.55 -48.87
C LEU A 20 -7.90 -61.85 -47.79
N VAL A 21 -8.94 -62.51 -47.28
CA VAL A 21 -9.83 -61.96 -46.23
C VAL A 21 -9.09 -61.53 -44.95
N PRO A 22 -8.18 -62.33 -44.34
CA PRO A 22 -7.46 -61.88 -43.14
C PRO A 22 -6.43 -60.79 -43.44
N LEU A 23 -5.89 -60.71 -44.66
CA LEU A 23 -4.97 -59.66 -45.10
C LEU A 23 -5.70 -58.33 -45.33
N LEU A 24 -6.92 -58.38 -45.87
CA LEU A 24 -7.80 -57.23 -46.05
C LEU A 24 -8.33 -56.71 -44.69
N PHE A 25 -8.62 -57.61 -43.74
CA PHE A 25 -8.92 -57.24 -42.35
C PHE A 25 -7.69 -56.66 -41.63
N LEU A 26 -6.48 -57.16 -41.84
CA LEU A 26 -5.26 -56.60 -41.24
C LEU A 26 -4.95 -55.20 -41.79
N VAL A 27 -5.13 -54.98 -43.10
CA VAL A 27 -4.97 -53.66 -43.74
C VAL A 27 -6.07 -52.69 -43.28
N LEU A 28 -7.33 -53.15 -43.16
CA LEU A 28 -8.42 -52.34 -42.61
C LEU A 28 -8.24 -52.05 -41.11
N ILE A 29 -7.67 -52.94 -40.31
CA ILE A 29 -7.36 -52.69 -38.89
C ILE A 29 -6.16 -51.74 -38.74
N LEU A 30 -5.21 -51.76 -39.67
CA LEU A 30 -4.09 -50.81 -39.71
C LEU A 30 -4.55 -49.41 -40.21
N ASP A 31 -5.50 -49.33 -41.15
CA ASP A 31 -6.11 -48.06 -41.59
C ASP A 31 -7.10 -47.48 -40.56
N TRP A 32 -7.87 -48.32 -39.85
CA TRP A 32 -8.79 -47.85 -38.80
C TRP A 32 -8.08 -47.55 -37.47
N GLY A 33 -6.91 -48.15 -37.23
CA GLY A 33 -6.10 -47.96 -36.02
C GLY A 33 -5.22 -46.71 -36.01
N CYS A 34 -5.08 -46.02 -37.15
CA CYS A 34 -4.27 -44.79 -37.29
C CYS A 34 -5.10 -43.54 -37.63
N GLN A 35 -6.44 -43.62 -37.60
CA GLN A 35 -7.34 -42.46 -37.68
C GLN A 35 -7.95 -42.13 -36.31
N GLY A 36 -7.10 -42.06 -35.27
CA GLY A 36 -7.36 -41.10 -34.21
C GLY A 36 -7.11 -39.70 -34.79
N PRO A 37 -7.84 -38.64 -34.37
CA PRO A 37 -7.49 -37.31 -34.80
C PRO A 37 -6.01 -37.10 -34.44
N GLU A 38 -5.19 -36.84 -35.46
CA GLU A 38 -3.90 -36.19 -35.30
C GLU A 38 -4.22 -34.83 -34.67
N LEU A 39 -4.43 -34.83 -33.35
CA LEU A 39 -4.50 -33.64 -32.53
C LEU A 39 -3.18 -32.94 -32.76
N ASP A 40 -3.21 -31.97 -33.67
CA ASP A 40 -2.05 -31.30 -34.22
C ASP A 40 -1.17 -30.83 -33.05
N LEU A 41 -0.04 -31.50 -32.85
CA LEU A 41 0.89 -31.20 -31.77
C LEU A 41 1.27 -29.71 -31.78
N LYS A 42 1.27 -29.11 -32.98
CA LYS A 42 1.49 -27.69 -33.21
C LYS A 42 0.41 -26.82 -32.59
N ASP A 43 -0.86 -27.22 -32.69
CA ASP A 43 -2.00 -26.51 -32.10
C ASP A 43 -1.98 -26.61 -30.56
N MET A 44 -1.67 -27.79 -30.00
CA MET A 44 -1.52 -27.95 -28.55
C MET A 44 -0.37 -27.10 -27.98
N VAL A 45 0.80 -27.13 -28.62
CA VAL A 45 1.96 -26.31 -28.21
C VAL A 45 1.65 -24.81 -28.35
N GLY A 46 0.90 -24.43 -29.38
CA GLY A 46 0.40 -23.07 -29.57
C GLY A 46 -0.52 -22.60 -28.44
N ILE A 47 -1.50 -23.43 -28.04
CA ILE A 47 -2.44 -23.14 -26.94
C ILE A 47 -1.70 -23.02 -25.61
N LEU A 48 -0.79 -23.96 -25.29
CA LEU A 48 0.01 -23.93 -24.06
C LEU A 48 0.90 -22.68 -23.98
N SER A 49 1.58 -22.35 -25.06
CA SER A 49 2.41 -21.13 -25.13
C SER A 49 1.58 -19.86 -24.90
N LYS A 50 0.36 -19.83 -25.46
CA LYS A 50 -0.56 -18.71 -25.25
C LYS A 50 -1.04 -18.62 -23.80
N LYS A 51 -1.43 -19.73 -23.17
CA LYS A 51 -1.82 -19.79 -21.75
C LYS A 51 -0.68 -19.28 -20.85
N LEU A 52 0.55 -19.77 -21.06
CA LEU A 52 1.72 -19.34 -20.29
C LEU A 52 2.04 -17.86 -20.46
N ASN A 53 1.91 -17.33 -21.67
CA ASN A 53 2.10 -15.90 -21.94
C ASN A 53 1.08 -15.07 -21.15
N ILE A 54 -0.21 -15.43 -21.22
CA ILE A 54 -1.29 -14.73 -20.51
C ILE A 54 -1.06 -14.76 -19.00
N LEU A 55 -0.76 -15.93 -18.42
CA LEU A 55 -0.46 -16.05 -16.99
C LEU A 55 0.74 -15.18 -16.56
N SER A 56 1.78 -15.11 -17.39
CA SER A 56 2.93 -14.25 -17.13
C SER A 56 2.55 -12.77 -17.13
N ARG A 57 1.71 -12.33 -18.08
CA ARG A 57 1.18 -10.95 -18.11
C ARG A 57 0.28 -10.64 -16.91
N MET A 58 -0.57 -11.57 -16.50
CA MET A 58 -1.39 -11.45 -15.29
C MET A 58 -0.52 -11.23 -14.07
N HIS A 59 0.49 -12.08 -13.87
CA HIS A 59 1.37 -11.99 -12.71
C HIS A 59 2.16 -10.67 -12.67
N ILE A 60 2.72 -10.24 -13.80
CA ILE A 60 3.42 -8.95 -13.90
C ILE A 60 2.46 -7.78 -13.61
N SER A 61 1.24 -7.82 -14.13
CA SER A 61 0.25 -6.76 -13.94
C SER A 61 -0.24 -6.70 -12.50
N LEU A 62 -0.40 -7.85 -11.85
CA LEU A 62 -0.73 -7.94 -10.42
C LEU A 62 0.35 -7.28 -9.56
N LEU A 63 1.62 -7.63 -9.77
CA LEU A 63 2.74 -7.04 -9.01
C LEU A 63 2.82 -5.53 -9.21
N ARG A 64 2.61 -5.05 -10.44
CA ARG A 64 2.55 -3.61 -10.74
C ARG A 64 1.40 -2.92 -10.04
N SER A 65 0.25 -3.58 -9.92
CA SER A 65 -0.91 -3.06 -9.18
C SER A 65 -0.55 -2.87 -7.71
N VAL A 66 -0.05 -3.92 -7.06
CA VAL A 66 0.32 -3.90 -5.63
C VAL A 66 1.42 -2.87 -5.34
N GLU A 67 2.43 -2.78 -6.21
CA GLU A 67 3.50 -1.78 -6.05
C GLU A 67 2.95 -0.35 -6.17
N ALA A 68 2.07 -0.10 -7.15
CA ALA A 68 1.45 1.20 -7.33
C ALA A 68 0.49 1.56 -6.18
N GLU A 69 -0.28 0.60 -5.66
CA GLU A 69 -1.13 0.78 -4.48
C GLU A 69 -0.30 1.19 -3.26
N LYS A 70 0.79 0.47 -2.98
CA LYS A 70 1.72 0.82 -1.90
C LYS A 70 2.29 2.22 -2.09
N ASN A 71 2.68 2.58 -3.30
CA ASN A 71 3.20 3.92 -3.60
C ASN A 71 2.12 5.00 -3.44
N ALA A 72 0.84 4.71 -3.74
CA ALA A 72 -0.26 5.63 -3.52
C ALA A 72 -0.46 5.93 -2.03
N VAL A 73 -0.32 4.91 -1.17
CA VAL A 73 -0.38 5.03 0.30
C VAL A 73 0.81 5.83 0.85
N MET A 74 2.00 5.62 0.30
CA MET A 74 3.25 6.23 0.78
C MET A 74 3.53 7.62 0.19
N ALA A 75 2.78 8.04 -0.83
CA ALA A 75 3.00 9.31 -1.51
C ALA A 75 2.87 10.52 -0.57
N GLU A 76 3.79 11.48 -0.72
CA GLU A 76 3.84 12.68 0.11
C GLU A 76 2.80 13.72 -0.31
N THR A 77 2.45 13.73 -1.60
CA THR A 77 1.48 14.67 -2.18
C THR A 77 0.21 13.98 -2.67
N ASP A 78 -0.90 14.72 -2.71
CA ASP A 78 -2.17 14.21 -3.23
C ASP A 78 -2.10 13.91 -4.73
N ALA A 79 -1.37 14.73 -5.49
CA ALA A 79 -1.19 14.53 -6.92
C ALA A 79 -0.43 13.23 -7.23
N GLU A 80 0.63 12.92 -6.47
CA GLU A 80 1.37 11.67 -6.60
C GLU A 80 0.52 10.48 -6.16
N SER A 81 -0.18 10.61 -5.02
CA SER A 81 -1.07 9.57 -4.50
C SER A 81 -2.16 9.21 -5.53
N GLN A 82 -2.80 10.21 -6.13
CA GLN A 82 -3.77 10.05 -7.22
C GLN A 82 -3.16 9.36 -8.44
N SER A 83 -1.99 9.81 -8.89
CA SER A 83 -1.28 9.24 -10.04
C SER A 83 -0.94 7.76 -9.83
N PHE A 84 -0.47 7.39 -8.64
CA PHE A 84 -0.18 6.00 -8.30
C PHE A 84 -1.47 5.17 -8.16
N ALA A 85 -2.54 5.71 -7.59
CA ALA A 85 -3.83 5.03 -7.53
C ALA A 85 -4.37 4.71 -8.93
N GLU A 86 -4.29 5.66 -9.86
CA GLU A 86 -4.66 5.43 -11.27
C GLU A 86 -3.80 4.36 -11.95
N LYS A 87 -2.50 4.31 -11.64
CA LYS A 87 -1.59 3.25 -12.13
C LYS A 87 -1.97 1.88 -11.57
N SER A 88 -2.33 1.78 -10.28
CA SER A 88 -2.82 0.54 -9.67
C SER A 88 -4.06 0.04 -10.41
N ILE A 89 -5.07 0.91 -10.56
CA ILE A 89 -6.33 0.58 -11.23
C ILE A 89 -6.07 0.09 -12.66
N LYS A 90 -5.25 0.78 -13.45
CA LYS A 90 -4.92 0.38 -14.83
C LYS A 90 -4.22 -0.98 -14.90
N ALA A 91 -3.34 -1.28 -13.93
CA ALA A 91 -2.65 -2.56 -13.85
C ALA A 91 -3.63 -3.69 -13.47
N ALA A 92 -4.49 -3.46 -12.48
CA ALA A 92 -5.55 -4.39 -12.09
C ALA A 92 -6.53 -4.67 -13.24
N ASP A 93 -6.93 -3.65 -14.00
CA ASP A 93 -7.78 -3.83 -15.18
C ASP A 93 -7.10 -4.66 -16.28
N SER A 94 -5.76 -4.66 -16.32
CA SER A 94 -5.00 -5.54 -17.21
C SER A 94 -5.08 -6.99 -16.76
N VAL A 95 -5.04 -7.26 -15.45
CA VAL A 95 -5.29 -8.60 -14.89
C VAL A 95 -6.70 -9.07 -15.26
N ASP A 96 -7.73 -8.20 -15.15
CA ASP A 96 -9.11 -8.56 -15.52
C ASP A 96 -9.30 -8.86 -17.01
N ARG A 97 -8.56 -8.19 -17.88
CA ARG A 97 -8.56 -8.51 -19.32
C ARG A 97 -7.92 -9.88 -19.55
N ASP A 98 -6.74 -10.11 -18.99
CA ASP A 98 -6.00 -11.36 -19.18
C ASP A 98 -6.74 -12.56 -18.56
N ARG A 99 -7.38 -12.38 -17.40
CA ARG A 99 -8.24 -13.37 -16.73
C ARG A 99 -9.39 -13.82 -17.62
N ARG A 100 -10.06 -12.87 -18.30
CA ARG A 100 -11.12 -13.20 -19.27
C ARG A 100 -10.57 -13.88 -20.52
N GLU A 101 -9.38 -13.48 -20.97
CA GLU A 101 -8.74 -14.12 -22.13
C GLU A 101 -8.38 -15.58 -21.84
N ILE A 102 -7.79 -15.89 -20.67
CA ILE A 102 -7.46 -17.27 -20.31
C ILE A 102 -8.70 -18.13 -20.08
N GLY A 103 -9.76 -17.58 -19.48
CA GLY A 103 -11.04 -18.28 -19.34
C GLY A 103 -11.61 -18.72 -20.69
N GLY A 104 -11.61 -17.82 -21.69
CA GLY A 104 -12.07 -18.17 -23.05
C GLY A 104 -11.19 -19.17 -23.79
N LEU A 105 -9.94 -19.39 -23.37
CA LEU A 105 -9.08 -20.47 -23.87
C LEU A 105 -9.38 -21.80 -23.16
N MET A 106 -9.65 -21.76 -21.86
CA MET A 106 -9.94 -22.95 -21.05
C MET A 106 -11.30 -23.58 -21.37
N ASP A 107 -12.31 -22.76 -21.71
CA ASP A 107 -13.62 -23.24 -22.16
C ASP A 107 -13.56 -24.16 -23.40
N LYS A 108 -12.49 -24.05 -24.19
CA LYS A 108 -12.28 -24.84 -25.41
C LYS A 108 -11.54 -26.16 -25.19
N ASP A 109 -10.87 -26.30 -24.04
CA ASP A 109 -9.90 -27.37 -23.76
C ASP A 109 -10.41 -28.37 -22.70
N HIS A 110 -11.62 -28.15 -22.16
CA HIS A 110 -12.37 -29.01 -21.22
C HIS A 110 -11.59 -29.56 -20.00
N SER A 111 -10.48 -28.91 -19.60
CA SER A 111 -9.72 -29.31 -18.42
C SER A 111 -10.43 -28.85 -17.13
N ASN A 112 -11.12 -29.77 -16.47
CA ASN A 112 -11.89 -29.49 -15.25
C ASN A 112 -11.05 -28.93 -14.09
N GLN A 113 -9.76 -29.30 -13.99
CA GLN A 113 -8.88 -28.85 -12.91
C GLN A 113 -8.41 -27.40 -13.11
N GLU A 114 -8.05 -27.04 -14.35
CA GLU A 114 -7.65 -25.68 -14.72
C GLU A 114 -8.79 -24.67 -14.50
N LEU A 115 -10.01 -25.08 -14.84
CA LEU A 115 -11.20 -24.26 -14.64
C LEU A 115 -11.51 -24.03 -13.15
N GLN A 116 -11.31 -25.04 -12.29
CA GLN A 116 -11.47 -24.89 -10.84
C GLN A 116 -10.46 -23.90 -10.26
N LEU A 117 -9.18 -23.96 -10.67
CA LEU A 117 -8.16 -23.01 -10.22
C LEU A 117 -8.46 -21.59 -10.68
N LEU A 118 -9.00 -21.41 -11.89
CA LEU A 118 -9.44 -20.09 -12.37
C LEU A 118 -10.64 -19.56 -11.57
N GLN A 119 -11.58 -20.42 -11.18
CA GLN A 119 -12.70 -20.03 -10.32
C GLN A 119 -12.25 -19.63 -8.91
N GLU A 120 -11.27 -20.34 -8.34
CA GLU A 120 -10.67 -19.96 -7.06
C GLU A 120 -9.95 -18.60 -7.18
N PHE A 121 -9.17 -18.42 -8.24
CA PHE A 121 -8.55 -17.14 -8.56
C PHE A 121 -9.59 -16.02 -8.66
N ASP A 122 -10.71 -16.25 -9.35
CA ASP A 122 -11.79 -15.26 -9.50
C ASP A 122 -12.35 -14.80 -8.15
N GLY A 123 -12.55 -15.76 -7.21
CA GLY A 123 -13.01 -15.46 -5.86
C GLY A 123 -11.99 -14.62 -5.09
N CYS A 124 -10.73 -15.03 -5.05
CA CYS A 124 -9.66 -14.29 -4.39
C CYS A 124 -9.44 -12.90 -5.03
N TRP A 125 -9.52 -12.82 -6.35
CA TRP A 125 -9.33 -11.58 -7.09
C TRP A 125 -10.45 -10.58 -6.83
N ALA A 126 -11.71 -11.03 -6.72
CA ALA A 126 -12.83 -10.16 -6.37
C ALA A 126 -12.66 -9.53 -4.97
N GLU A 127 -12.28 -10.34 -3.97
CA GLU A 127 -12.02 -9.84 -2.61
C GLU A 127 -10.80 -8.91 -2.57
N PHE A 128 -9.74 -9.24 -3.31
CA PHE A 128 -8.58 -8.37 -3.49
C PHE A 128 -8.99 -7.02 -4.08
N ARG A 129 -9.72 -6.99 -5.19
CA ARG A 129 -10.17 -5.74 -5.86
C ARG A 129 -11.01 -4.87 -4.94
N LYS A 130 -11.91 -5.48 -4.16
CA LYS A 130 -12.73 -4.75 -3.18
C LYS A 130 -11.87 -4.08 -2.12
N THR A 131 -10.89 -4.81 -1.60
CA THR A 131 -9.95 -4.31 -0.59
C THR A 131 -9.05 -3.21 -1.14
N ASP A 132 -8.43 -3.44 -2.30
CA ASP A 132 -7.57 -2.48 -3.00
C ASP A 132 -8.33 -1.19 -3.32
N GLN A 133 -9.57 -1.27 -3.78
CA GLN A 133 -10.37 -0.08 -4.06
C GLN A 133 -10.69 0.75 -2.81
N MET A 134 -10.96 0.10 -1.67
CA MET A 134 -11.11 0.81 -0.39
C MET A 134 -9.79 1.44 0.06
N LEU A 135 -8.67 0.73 -0.09
CA LEU A 135 -7.37 1.24 0.32
C LEU A 135 -6.94 2.44 -0.52
N LEU A 136 -7.14 2.38 -1.84
CA LEU A 136 -6.87 3.49 -2.76
C LEU A 136 -7.76 4.70 -2.47
N ASP A 137 -9.03 4.49 -2.16
CA ASP A 137 -9.94 5.56 -1.75
C ASP A 137 -9.46 6.26 -0.47
N TYR A 138 -8.99 5.48 0.53
CA TYR A 138 -8.37 6.05 1.73
C TYR A 138 -7.04 6.76 1.43
N ALA A 139 -6.18 6.19 0.60
CA ALA A 139 -4.88 6.77 0.24
C ALA A 139 -5.05 8.14 -0.41
N VAL A 140 -5.99 8.24 -1.36
CA VAL A 140 -6.35 9.49 -2.03
C VAL A 140 -7.00 10.44 -1.03
N LYS A 141 -8.01 10.03 -0.25
CA LYS A 141 -8.73 10.92 0.69
C LYS A 141 -7.91 11.40 1.89
N ASN A 142 -6.73 10.86 2.14
CA ASN A 142 -5.86 11.27 3.26
C ASN A 142 -5.19 12.65 3.04
N HIS A 143 -5.92 13.60 2.43
CA HIS A 143 -5.54 14.99 2.24
C HIS A 143 -5.33 15.70 3.58
N ASN A 144 -6.04 15.31 4.65
CA ASN A 144 -5.92 15.98 5.95
C ASN A 144 -4.52 15.84 6.55
N LEU A 145 -3.91 14.65 6.49
CA LEU A 145 -2.56 14.44 7.03
C LEU A 145 -1.49 15.15 6.16
N LYS A 146 -1.69 15.17 4.84
CA LYS A 146 -0.79 15.78 3.85
C LYS A 146 -0.88 17.31 3.82
N ALA A 147 -2.09 17.87 3.84
CA ALA A 147 -2.35 19.30 4.00
C ALA A 147 -1.87 19.81 5.36
N ALA A 148 -2.00 18.99 6.42
CA ALA A 148 -1.41 19.31 7.70
C ALA A 148 0.13 19.38 7.59
N ARG A 149 0.81 18.37 7.01
CA ARG A 149 2.26 18.42 6.71
C ARG A 149 2.67 19.68 5.95
N LEU A 150 1.93 20.07 4.91
CA LEU A 150 2.16 21.30 4.14
C LEU A 150 1.92 22.58 4.95
N SER A 151 0.96 22.57 5.89
CA SER A 151 0.62 23.72 6.73
C SER A 151 1.58 23.93 7.91
N PHE A 152 2.24 22.87 8.40
CA PHE A 152 3.16 22.98 9.53
C PHE A 152 4.48 23.69 9.19
N GLY A 153 4.94 23.65 7.94
CA GLY A 153 6.11 24.44 7.50
C GLY A 153 5.90 25.95 7.70
N PRO A 154 4.89 26.54 7.06
CA PRO A 154 4.52 27.95 7.26
C PRO A 154 4.17 28.31 8.71
N ALA A 155 3.51 27.41 9.46
CA ALA A 155 3.21 27.63 10.87
C ALA A 155 4.49 27.72 11.72
N ARG A 156 5.42 26.78 11.53
CA ARG A 156 6.73 26.77 12.22
C ARG A 156 7.54 28.02 11.90
N GLU A 157 7.53 28.48 10.64
CA GLU A 157 8.17 29.74 10.26
C GLU A 157 7.53 30.94 10.95
N ALA A 158 6.20 30.98 11.04
CA ALA A 158 5.48 32.05 11.73
C ALA A 158 5.80 32.07 13.24
N VAL A 159 5.84 30.91 13.90
CA VAL A 159 6.25 30.80 15.32
C VAL A 159 7.69 31.23 15.53
N ASN A 160 8.62 30.86 14.63
CA ASN A 160 10.02 31.31 14.70
C ASN A 160 10.16 32.83 14.49
N ARG A 161 9.38 33.42 13.58
CA ARG A 161 9.34 34.89 13.38
C ARG A 161 8.79 35.59 14.61
N LEU A 162 7.72 35.07 15.19
CA LEU A 162 7.11 35.60 16.42
C LEU A 162 8.11 35.56 17.58
N GLU A 163 8.81 34.44 17.77
CA GLU A 163 9.85 34.31 18.79
C GLU A 163 10.96 35.36 18.60
N LYS A 164 11.51 35.50 17.39
CA LYS A 164 12.55 36.48 17.10
C LYS A 164 12.07 37.92 17.39
N ALA A 165 10.85 38.26 17.00
CA ALA A 165 10.26 39.55 17.27
C ALA A 165 10.10 39.81 18.78
N LEU A 166 9.58 38.82 19.52
CA LEU A 166 9.41 38.90 20.97
C LEU A 166 10.74 39.01 21.71
N ILE A 167 11.78 38.28 21.27
CA ILE A 167 13.14 38.43 21.81
C ILE A 167 13.65 39.86 21.56
N GLY A 168 13.49 40.38 20.34
CA GLY A 168 13.92 41.72 19.96
C GLY A 168 13.21 42.86 20.73
N LEU A 169 11.95 42.65 21.13
CA LEU A 169 11.17 43.62 21.91
C LEU A 169 11.52 43.63 23.41
N THR A 170 12.32 42.68 23.89
CA THR A 170 12.68 42.61 25.30
C THR A 170 14.02 43.29 25.58
N PRO A 171 14.04 44.54 26.10
CA PRO A 171 15.29 45.25 26.34
C PRO A 171 16.18 44.47 27.31
N VAL A 172 17.48 44.40 27.03
CA VAL A 172 18.50 43.88 27.95
C VAL A 172 18.77 44.96 29.00
N SER A 173 17.76 45.37 29.75
CA SER A 173 17.94 46.39 30.79
C SER A 173 18.46 45.73 32.06
N SER A 174 19.60 46.21 32.56
CA SER A 174 20.36 45.67 33.70
C SER A 174 19.68 45.86 35.07
N LYS A 175 18.45 46.41 35.12
CA LYS A 175 17.69 46.57 36.36
C LYS A 175 16.67 45.44 36.52
N ASN A 176 17.10 44.45 37.29
CA ASN A 176 16.49 43.20 37.71
C ASN A 176 15.10 43.34 38.41
N ARG A 177 14.12 44.04 37.83
CA ARG A 177 12.77 44.15 38.37
C ARG A 177 11.93 42.94 37.97
N ALA A 178 11.27 42.33 38.95
CA ALA A 178 10.41 41.15 38.76
C ALA A 178 9.31 41.40 37.70
N GLU A 179 8.81 42.63 37.62
CA GLU A 179 7.78 43.08 36.66
C GLU A 179 8.20 42.96 35.19
N GLU A 180 9.49 43.11 34.85
CA GLU A 180 9.99 42.92 33.48
C GLU A 180 10.32 41.45 33.15
N ARG A 181 10.55 40.62 34.18
CA ARG A 181 10.90 39.20 34.03
C ARG A 181 9.68 38.32 33.81
N ILE A 182 8.54 38.65 34.42
CA ILE A 182 7.30 37.87 34.32
C ILE A 182 6.81 37.78 32.86
N PRO A 183 6.59 38.89 32.11
CA PRO A 183 6.13 38.82 30.72
C PRO A 183 7.10 38.05 29.82
N ARG A 184 8.41 38.20 30.04
CA ARG A 184 9.45 37.49 29.26
C ARG A 184 9.40 35.98 29.48
N LEU A 185 9.27 35.54 30.73
CA LEU A 185 9.18 34.12 31.08
C LEU A 185 7.85 33.50 30.60
N THR A 186 6.74 34.25 30.68
CA THR A 186 5.45 33.81 30.14
C THR A 186 5.50 33.67 28.62
N CYS A 187 6.06 34.65 27.91
CA CYS A 187 6.23 34.57 26.44
C CYS A 187 7.11 33.37 26.06
N ARG A 188 8.22 33.14 26.78
CA ARG A 188 9.10 32.00 26.54
C ARG A 188 8.38 30.65 26.72
N ALA A 189 7.59 30.50 27.80
CA ALA A 189 6.81 29.29 28.04
C ALA A 189 5.74 29.06 26.95
N LEU A 190 5.04 30.12 26.53
CA LEU A 190 4.02 30.04 25.47
C LEU A 190 4.63 29.70 24.10
N ILE A 191 5.77 30.30 23.73
CA ILE A 191 6.48 29.97 22.50
C ILE A 191 6.94 28.52 22.51
N ALA A 192 7.52 28.05 23.62
CA ALA A 192 7.96 26.66 23.75
C ALA A 192 6.78 25.69 23.64
N ALA A 193 5.61 26.02 24.21
CA ALA A 193 4.40 25.22 24.07
C ALA A 193 3.87 25.18 22.63
N LEU A 194 3.87 26.32 21.92
CA LEU A 194 3.50 26.40 20.50
C LEU A 194 4.45 25.57 19.63
N LYS A 195 5.75 25.59 19.91
CA LYS A 195 6.74 24.76 19.21
C LYS A 195 6.50 23.27 19.43
N ILE A 196 6.11 22.85 20.64
CA ILE A 196 5.72 21.44 20.87
C ILE A 196 4.48 21.09 20.04
N HIS A 197 3.46 21.95 20.05
CA HIS A 197 2.24 21.74 19.28
C HIS A 197 2.54 21.60 17.77
N ASP A 198 3.38 22.46 17.21
CA ASP A 198 3.80 22.39 15.79
C ASP A 198 4.59 21.12 15.46
N LEU A 199 5.23 20.47 16.44
CA LEU A 199 6.00 19.24 16.24
C LEU A 199 5.15 17.96 16.34
N GLN A 200 3.91 18.02 16.86
CA GLN A 200 3.08 16.82 17.08
C GLN A 200 2.72 16.10 15.79
N ALA A 201 2.33 16.84 14.77
CA ALA A 201 1.92 16.21 13.52
C ALA A 201 3.11 15.69 12.69
N PRO A 202 4.27 16.38 12.60
CA PRO A 202 5.50 15.76 12.10
C PRO A 202 5.90 14.50 12.86
N HIS A 203 5.69 14.43 14.18
CA HIS A 203 5.96 13.24 14.99
C HIS A 203 5.04 12.07 14.63
N ILE A 204 3.72 12.30 14.53
CA ILE A 204 2.73 11.29 14.08
C ILE A 204 3.06 10.79 12.67
N ALA A 205 3.62 11.67 11.84
CA ALA A 205 3.88 11.38 10.44
C ALA A 205 5.34 10.97 10.16
N ALA A 206 6.18 10.78 11.17
CA ALA A 206 7.57 10.35 10.95
C ALA A 206 7.60 8.94 10.33
N ALA A 207 8.37 8.77 9.26
CA ALA A 207 8.43 7.51 8.50
C ALA A 207 9.52 6.55 9.01
N ASP A 208 10.47 7.04 9.80
CA ASP A 208 11.59 6.28 10.34
C ASP A 208 11.92 6.71 11.78
N ASP A 209 12.52 5.78 12.52
CA ASP A 209 12.82 5.94 13.95
C ASP A 209 13.81 7.10 14.21
N LEU A 210 14.74 7.38 13.28
CA LEU A 210 15.72 8.44 13.46
C LEU A 210 15.07 9.84 13.40
N GLN A 211 14.12 10.02 12.49
CA GLN A 211 13.30 11.25 12.43
C GLN A 211 12.44 11.40 13.67
N MET A 212 11.81 10.31 14.12
CA MET A 212 11.01 10.29 15.33
C MET A 212 11.84 10.69 16.56
N ASP A 213 13.00 10.07 16.76
CA ASP A 213 13.96 10.40 17.82
C ASP A 213 14.40 11.87 17.79
N THR A 214 14.65 12.41 16.60
CA THR A 214 15.04 13.81 16.42
C THR A 214 13.91 14.75 16.87
N ILE A 215 12.67 14.43 16.51
CA ILE A 215 11.50 15.22 16.90
C ILE A 215 11.25 15.09 18.41
N GLU A 216 11.38 13.89 18.97
CA GLU A 216 11.22 13.65 20.41
C GLU A 216 12.27 14.41 21.23
N ALA A 217 13.52 14.43 20.78
CA ALA A 217 14.57 15.24 21.41
C ALA A 217 14.23 16.74 21.40
N ALA A 218 13.67 17.25 20.29
CA ALA A 218 13.22 18.64 20.20
C ALA A 218 12.02 18.93 21.11
N ILE A 219 11.03 18.04 21.17
CA ILE A 219 9.89 18.14 22.09
C ILE A 219 10.39 18.17 23.53
N LYS A 220 11.30 17.26 23.91
CA LYS A 220 11.87 17.18 25.27
C LYS A 220 12.58 18.48 25.66
N LYS A 221 13.38 19.04 24.76
CA LYS A 221 14.04 20.33 24.98
C LYS A 221 13.04 21.46 25.28
N HIS A 222 11.96 21.57 24.50
CA HIS A 222 10.94 22.59 24.74
C HIS A 222 10.13 22.32 26.02
N GLN A 223 9.91 21.06 26.39
CA GLN A 223 9.30 20.72 27.68
C GLN A 223 10.17 21.17 28.86
N GLU A 224 11.49 21.04 28.77
CA GLU A 224 12.43 21.55 29.77
C GLU A 224 12.38 23.08 29.85
N GLU A 225 12.34 23.79 28.72
CA GLU A 225 12.19 25.26 28.67
C GLU A 225 10.90 25.75 29.35
N ILE A 226 9.79 25.04 29.17
CA ILE A 226 8.52 25.32 29.85
C ILE A 226 8.66 25.10 31.35
N LYS A 227 9.20 23.94 31.76
CA LYS A 227 9.39 23.59 33.19
C LYS A 227 10.24 24.63 33.91
N ASP A 228 11.35 25.05 33.31
CA ASP A 228 12.25 26.05 33.88
C ASP A 228 11.60 27.44 33.96
N SER A 229 10.86 27.83 32.93
CA SER A 229 10.15 29.12 32.90
C SER A 229 9.06 29.16 33.97
N LEU A 230 8.25 28.10 34.10
CA LEU A 230 7.21 27.98 35.12
C LEU A 230 7.78 27.90 36.54
N LYS A 231 8.88 27.15 36.75
CA LYS A 231 9.58 27.10 38.05
C LYS A 231 10.07 28.48 38.48
N THR A 232 10.62 29.25 37.54
CA THR A 232 11.11 30.62 37.79
C THR A 232 9.96 31.58 38.07
N LEU A 233 8.86 31.51 37.30
CA LEU A 233 7.65 32.30 37.52
C LEU A 233 7.06 32.05 38.91
N LYS A 234 6.94 30.77 39.31
CA LYS A 234 6.47 30.40 40.65
C LYS A 234 7.34 31.03 41.74
N ALA A 235 8.67 30.95 41.59
CA ALA A 235 9.60 31.55 42.56
C ALA A 235 9.54 33.10 42.63
N LEU A 236 9.14 33.77 41.55
CA LEU A 236 8.94 35.22 41.50
C LEU A 236 7.61 35.63 42.13
N GLY A 237 6.52 34.90 41.88
CA GLY A 237 5.20 35.16 42.48
C GLY A 237 5.19 35.05 44.01
N PHE A 238 5.99 34.13 44.58
CA PHE A 238 6.18 34.03 46.03
C PHE A 238 6.98 35.19 46.65
N ARG A 239 7.72 35.99 45.86
CA ARG A 239 8.51 37.13 46.40
C ARG A 239 7.71 38.41 46.49
N THR A 240 6.69 38.58 45.66
CA THR A 240 5.81 39.76 45.68
C THR A 240 4.85 39.78 46.86
N GLU A 241 4.62 38.65 47.54
CA GLU A 241 3.69 38.53 48.68
C GLU A 241 4.33 38.72 50.08
N ARG A 242 5.62 39.03 50.21
CA ARG A 242 6.17 39.29 51.55
C ARG A 242 5.54 40.58 52.14
N PRO A 243 4.84 40.51 53.29
CA PRO A 243 4.28 41.69 53.91
C PRO A 243 5.42 42.61 54.33
N THR A 244 5.33 43.88 53.93
CA THR A 244 6.20 44.94 54.44
C THR A 244 6.03 45.01 55.96
N GLY A 245 6.99 44.43 56.69
CA GLY A 245 7.03 44.47 58.14
C GLY A 245 7.04 45.92 58.64
N ARG A 246 6.04 46.28 59.44
CA ARG A 246 6.10 47.46 60.31
C ARG A 246 7.35 47.34 61.18
N ARG A 247 8.22 48.36 61.16
CA ARG A 247 9.31 48.49 62.12
C ARG A 247 8.73 48.72 63.54
N PRO A 248 9.31 48.13 64.59
CA PRO A 248 8.92 48.41 65.96
C PRO A 248 9.62 49.68 66.47
N GLY A 249 8.86 50.50 67.21
CA GLY A 249 9.33 51.37 68.29
C GLY A 249 10.24 52.55 67.96
N SER A 250 9.72 53.78 68.12
CA SER A 250 10.51 54.86 68.71
C SER A 250 9.70 55.43 69.89
N PRO A 251 10.26 55.48 71.11
CA PRO A 251 9.59 56.07 72.27
C PRO A 251 9.85 57.58 72.30
N SER A 252 8.79 58.39 72.35
CA SER A 252 8.91 59.82 72.70
C SER A 252 8.47 60.05 74.15
N MET A 253 9.44 60.14 75.05
CA MET A 253 9.34 61.04 76.20
C MET A 253 9.74 62.43 75.73
N ILE A 254 8.90 63.44 75.90
CA ILE A 254 9.30 64.82 76.23
C ILE A 254 8.14 65.44 77.05
N TRP A 255 8.47 65.74 78.32
CA TRP A 255 7.89 66.63 79.34
C TRP A 255 6.43 67.10 79.26
#